data_AF-A0A9E3LCG3-F1
#
_entry.id   AF-A0A9E3LCG3-F1
#
_cell.length_a   1.000
_cell.length_b   1.000
_cell.length_c   1.000
_cell.angle_alpha   90.00
_cell.angle_beta   90.00
_cell.angle_gamma   90.00
#
_symmetry.space_group_name_H-M   'P 1'
#
loop_
_entity.id
_entity.type
_entity.pdbx_description
1 polymer ?
#
loop_
_entity_poly.entity_id
_entity_poly.type
_entity_poly.pdbx_seq_one_letter_code
_entity_poly.pdbx_strand_id
1 'polypeptide(L)'
;MADRPTISSGPSKSPEGDTQWRTAGDRIQTLLDSCAAAGAATHERAQQLVREVVGLYGAGLERILALTADPGLAERLATDDLVASLLLVHGLHPHDVHRRVSDALDRVRPYLGSHGGDVDLLEITDGPEGTGVLLAFKGSCKSCPSSAVTLELAVQDAVRAAAPEITSIDVVAAAVDTAPSATVIPAESLLAQLHSNGHRPANWHPLPEVAALQPGEVAGFSVAGNALLACRVSDRTFAYRDHCPVCDDSLAGATLRDALLQCPRCHGHFDVVHAGAGPDGAHLEPLPLLVRDGELAVALPEAMGAPA
;
A
#
# COMPACT_ATOMS: atom_id res chain seq x y z
N MET A 1 -39.22 34.52 -15.77
CA MET A 1 -38.58 33.24 -16.11
C MET A 1 -37.30 33.56 -16.86
N ALA A 2 -36.19 33.72 -16.14
CA ALA A 2 -34.87 33.86 -16.72
C ALA A 2 -34.08 32.65 -16.21
N ASP A 3 -33.72 31.80 -17.16
CA ASP A 3 -33.05 30.52 -16.98
C ASP A 3 -31.63 30.78 -16.47
N ARG A 4 -31.27 30.19 -15.32
CA ARG A 4 -29.95 30.32 -14.70
C ARG A 4 -29.14 29.10 -15.13
N PRO A 5 -28.07 29.24 -15.92
CA PRO A 5 -27.29 28.09 -16.35
C PRO A 5 -26.62 27.47 -15.12
N THR A 6 -27.00 26.23 -14.82
CA THR A 6 -26.31 25.32 -13.91
C THR A 6 -24.92 25.04 -14.48
N ILE A 7 -23.89 25.64 -13.88
CA ILE A 7 -22.51 25.22 -14.06
C ILE A 7 -22.33 23.97 -13.20
N SER A 8 -22.65 22.82 -13.78
CA SER A 8 -22.27 21.51 -13.28
C SER A 8 -21.04 21.05 -14.05
N SER A 9 -19.88 21.23 -13.43
CA SER A 9 -18.64 20.59 -13.81
C SER A 9 -17.75 20.62 -12.57
N GLY A 10 -17.79 19.54 -11.78
CA GLY A 10 -16.82 19.34 -10.72
C GLY A 10 -15.39 19.34 -11.30
N PRO A 11 -14.38 19.71 -10.51
CA PRO A 11 -13.00 19.73 -10.99
C PRO A 11 -12.63 18.31 -11.45
N SER A 12 -12.33 18.15 -12.73
CA SER A 12 -11.76 16.92 -13.26
C SER A 12 -10.38 16.74 -12.63
N LYS A 13 -10.16 15.67 -11.86
CA LYS A 13 -8.83 15.24 -11.43
C LYS A 13 -7.98 15.04 -12.69
N SER A 14 -7.06 15.95 -12.97
CA SER A 14 -6.13 15.82 -14.10
C SER A 14 -4.93 14.99 -13.64
N PRO A 15 -4.72 13.78 -14.17
CA PRO A 15 -3.63 12.87 -13.73
C PRO A 15 -2.22 13.48 -13.88
N GLU A 16 -2.06 14.47 -14.77
CA GLU A 16 -0.82 15.22 -14.96
C GLU A 16 -0.48 16.12 -13.75
N GLY A 17 -1.48 16.70 -13.08
CA GLY A 17 -1.27 17.57 -11.91
C GLY A 17 -0.81 16.79 -10.67
N ASP A 18 -1.39 15.61 -10.45
CA ASP A 18 -1.05 14.73 -9.32
C ASP A 18 0.39 14.20 -9.43
N THR A 19 0.83 13.89 -10.66
CA THR A 19 2.19 13.42 -10.96
C THR A 19 3.21 14.55 -10.81
N GLN A 20 2.84 15.78 -11.20
CA GLN A 20 3.69 16.96 -11.07
C GLN A 20 4.00 17.31 -9.60
N TRP A 21 3.03 17.13 -8.70
CA TRP A 21 3.17 17.37 -7.27
C TRP A 21 4.03 16.30 -6.59
N ARG A 22 3.79 15.00 -6.88
CA ARG A 22 4.56 13.91 -6.26
C ARG A 22 6.05 14.02 -6.60
N THR A 23 6.35 14.39 -7.84
CA THR A 23 7.73 14.67 -8.27
C THR A 23 8.30 15.99 -7.72
N ALA A 24 7.48 16.89 -7.18
CA ALA A 24 7.96 18.14 -6.58
C ALA A 24 8.69 17.89 -5.26
N GLY A 25 8.21 16.95 -4.44
CA GLY A 25 8.89 16.53 -3.21
C GLY A 25 10.31 16.03 -3.49
N ASP A 26 10.46 15.12 -4.46
CA ASP A 26 11.76 14.56 -4.85
C ASP A 26 12.72 15.64 -5.37
N ARG A 27 12.22 16.59 -6.17
CA ARG A 27 13.01 17.72 -6.64
C ARG A 27 13.47 18.62 -5.49
N ILE A 28 12.59 18.90 -4.53
CA ILE A 28 12.92 19.69 -3.34
C ILE A 28 13.99 18.95 -2.52
N GLN A 29 13.83 17.66 -2.30
CA GLN A 29 14.81 16.85 -1.56
C GLN A 29 16.17 16.82 -2.27
N THR A 30 16.18 16.61 -3.58
CA THR A 30 17.41 16.64 -4.39
C THR A 30 18.16 17.98 -4.25
N LEU A 31 17.43 19.10 -4.23
CA LEU A 31 18.01 20.43 -4.03
C LEU A 31 18.57 20.60 -2.62
N LEU A 32 17.87 20.10 -1.59
CA LEU A 32 18.34 20.11 -0.21
C LEU A 32 19.61 19.28 -0.03
N ASP A 33 19.68 18.10 -0.65
CA ASP A 33 20.86 17.23 -0.63
C ASP A 33 22.04 17.87 -1.36
N SER A 34 21.80 18.52 -2.50
CA SER A 34 22.82 19.31 -3.20
C SER A 34 23.35 20.44 -2.33
N CYS A 35 22.48 21.12 -1.58
CA CYS A 35 22.86 22.14 -0.62
C CYS A 35 23.64 21.56 0.57
N ALA A 36 23.33 20.33 1.01
CA ALA A 36 24.11 19.60 2.02
C ALA A 36 25.52 19.31 1.54
N ALA A 37 25.67 18.85 0.29
CA ALA A 37 26.98 18.60 -0.33
C ALA A 37 27.82 19.87 -0.47
N ALA A 38 27.19 21.04 -0.65
CA ALA A 38 27.87 22.34 -0.72
C ALA A 38 28.30 22.89 0.66
N GLY A 39 27.80 22.33 1.77
CA GLY A 39 28.22 22.64 3.14
C GLY A 39 27.06 22.92 4.11
N ALA A 40 27.29 22.66 5.39
CA ALA A 40 26.27 22.73 6.45
C ALA A 40 25.52 24.07 6.51
N ALA A 41 26.24 25.21 6.41
CA ALA A 41 25.62 26.53 6.44
C ALA A 41 24.68 26.79 5.25
N THR A 42 24.96 26.19 4.08
CA THR A 42 24.09 26.30 2.90
C THR A 42 22.84 25.47 3.08
N HIS A 43 22.98 24.25 3.59
CA HIS A 43 21.85 23.37 3.90
C HIS A 43 20.91 23.96 4.95
N GLU A 44 21.44 24.49 6.05
CA GLU A 44 20.64 25.15 7.10
C GLU A 44 19.83 26.32 6.54
N ARG A 45 20.44 27.15 5.68
CA ARG A 45 19.75 28.27 5.02
C ARG A 45 18.66 27.80 4.06
N ALA A 46 18.93 26.75 3.28
CA ALA A 46 17.95 26.17 2.37
C ALA A 46 16.76 25.59 3.14
N GLN A 47 17.01 24.86 4.23
CA GLN A 47 15.95 24.35 5.11
C GLN A 47 15.16 25.50 5.77
N GLN A 48 15.83 26.56 6.22
CA GLN A 48 15.14 27.72 6.77
C GLN A 48 14.23 28.38 5.73
N LEU A 49 14.71 28.57 4.50
CA LEU A 49 13.89 29.10 3.41
C LEU A 49 12.64 28.25 3.17
N VAL A 50 12.78 26.92 3.12
CA VAL A 50 11.63 26.01 2.96
C VAL A 50 10.66 26.17 4.12
N ARG A 51 11.14 26.21 5.37
CA ARG A 51 10.29 26.41 6.55
C ARG A 51 9.50 27.72 6.50
N GLU A 52 10.14 28.83 6.12
CA GLU A 52 9.48 30.14 6.01
C GLU A 52 8.40 30.14 4.92
N VAL A 53 8.70 29.55 3.75
CA VAL A 53 7.74 29.48 2.63
C VAL A 53 6.54 28.60 2.99
N VAL A 54 6.78 27.42 3.58
CA VAL A 54 5.73 26.50 4.04
C VAL A 54 4.90 27.17 5.14
N GLY A 55 5.53 27.85 6.10
CA GLY A 55 4.84 28.59 7.15
C GLY A 55 3.94 29.71 6.61
N LEU A 56 4.43 30.48 5.63
CA LEU A 56 3.67 31.53 4.97
C LEU A 56 2.41 30.99 4.28
N TYR A 57 2.54 29.91 3.52
CA TYR A 57 1.39 29.29 2.84
C TYR A 57 0.42 28.64 3.83
N GLY A 58 0.92 28.01 4.89
CA GLY A 58 0.11 27.45 5.96
C GLY A 58 -0.79 28.50 6.62
N ALA A 59 -0.22 29.66 6.99
CA ALA A 59 -0.99 30.78 7.55
C ALA A 59 -2.07 31.31 6.58
N GLY A 60 -1.76 31.33 5.27
CA GLY A 60 -2.73 31.68 4.24
C GLY A 60 -3.88 30.68 4.15
N LEU A 61 -3.58 29.39 4.15
CA LEU A 61 -4.57 28.30 4.11
C LEU A 61 -5.46 28.30 5.35
N GLU A 62 -4.89 28.44 6.54
CA GLU A 62 -5.62 28.57 7.80
C GLU A 62 -6.63 29.72 7.71
N ARG A 63 -6.18 30.87 7.20
CA ARG A 63 -7.04 32.05 7.04
C ARG A 63 -8.17 31.81 6.03
N ILE A 64 -7.91 31.12 4.93
CA ILE A 64 -8.92 30.76 3.92
C ILE A 64 -9.98 29.84 4.52
N LEU A 65 -9.55 28.80 5.26
CA LEU A 65 -10.46 27.87 5.93
C LEU A 65 -11.32 28.59 6.99
N ALA A 66 -10.70 29.47 7.79
CA ALA A 66 -11.41 30.25 8.79
C ALA A 66 -12.44 31.23 8.19
N LEU A 67 -12.15 31.81 7.02
CA LEU A 67 -13.07 32.73 6.34
C LEU A 67 -14.25 32.02 5.66
N THR A 68 -14.06 30.77 5.25
CA THR A 68 -15.12 29.98 4.60
C THR A 68 -16.03 29.30 5.62
N ALA A 69 -15.48 28.76 6.70
CA ALA A 69 -16.21 28.17 7.84
C ALA A 69 -17.39 27.26 7.44
N ASP A 70 -17.26 26.52 6.33
CA ASP A 70 -18.27 25.63 5.78
C ASP A 70 -17.85 24.16 6.01
N PRO A 71 -18.54 23.41 6.90
CA PRO A 71 -18.25 22.01 7.14
C PRO A 71 -18.33 21.15 5.87
N GLY A 72 -19.23 21.48 4.93
CA GLY A 72 -19.36 20.77 3.66
C GLY A 72 -18.21 21.05 2.69
N LEU A 73 -17.57 22.22 2.78
CA LEU A 73 -16.32 22.49 2.07
C LEU A 73 -15.17 21.70 2.69
N ALA A 74 -15.02 21.72 4.02
CA ALA A 74 -13.95 21.00 4.71
C ALA A 74 -13.96 19.49 4.36
N GLU A 75 -15.14 18.87 4.35
CA GLU A 75 -15.28 17.45 3.98
C GLU A 75 -14.87 17.18 2.51
N ARG A 76 -15.26 18.06 1.58
CA ARG A 76 -14.86 17.95 0.17
C ARG A 76 -13.36 18.08 -0.02
N LEU A 77 -12.73 19.00 0.71
CA LEU A 77 -11.27 19.19 0.68
C LEU A 77 -10.54 17.96 1.24
N ALA A 78 -11.06 17.34 2.30
CA ALA A 78 -10.51 16.11 2.88
C ALA A 78 -10.68 14.87 1.97
N THR A 79 -11.61 14.90 1.01
CA THR A 79 -11.82 13.82 0.04
C THR A 79 -10.88 13.90 -1.16
N ASP A 80 -10.22 15.05 -1.38
CA ASP A 80 -9.22 15.22 -2.42
C ASP A 80 -7.83 14.89 -1.88
N ASP A 81 -7.16 13.90 -2.46
CA ASP A 81 -5.91 13.34 -1.91
C ASP A 81 -4.77 14.38 -1.83
N LEU A 82 -4.68 15.27 -2.82
CA LEU A 82 -3.67 16.31 -2.88
C LEU A 82 -3.94 17.39 -1.83
N VAL A 83 -5.18 17.86 -1.76
CA VAL A 83 -5.58 18.87 -0.78
C VAL A 83 -5.51 18.32 0.64
N ALA A 84 -5.96 17.10 0.89
CA ALA A 84 -5.87 16.44 2.19
C ALA A 84 -4.41 16.34 2.67
N SER A 85 -3.49 15.96 1.77
CA SER A 85 -2.04 15.92 2.06
C SER A 85 -1.48 17.30 2.42
N LEU A 86 -1.88 18.34 1.70
CA LEU A 86 -1.47 19.73 1.98
C LEU A 86 -2.00 20.19 3.34
N LEU A 87 -3.26 19.90 3.66
CA LEU A 87 -3.86 20.24 4.95
C LEU A 87 -3.14 19.52 6.10
N LEU A 88 -2.73 18.26 5.91
CA LEU A 88 -1.95 17.50 6.90
C LEU A 88 -0.59 18.15 7.17
N VAL A 89 0.16 18.51 6.14
CA VAL A 89 1.48 19.18 6.28
C VAL A 89 1.38 20.46 7.12
N HIS A 90 0.25 21.15 7.07
CA HIS A 90 0.00 22.38 7.81
C HIS A 90 -0.77 22.18 9.13
N GLY A 91 -1.13 20.95 9.51
CA GLY A 91 -1.92 20.69 10.73
C GLY A 91 -3.36 21.23 10.66
N LEU A 92 -3.91 21.40 9.46
CA LEU A 92 -5.22 21.97 9.18
C LEU A 92 -6.26 20.93 8.75
N HIS A 93 -5.92 19.64 8.82
CA HIS A 93 -6.82 18.57 8.40
C HIS A 93 -8.06 18.53 9.32
N PRO A 94 -9.29 18.47 8.75
CA PRO A 94 -10.51 18.57 9.55
C PRO A 94 -10.83 17.30 10.35
N HIS A 95 -10.23 16.17 9.99
CA HIS A 95 -10.39 14.89 10.67
C HIS A 95 -9.16 14.56 11.51
N ASP A 96 -9.41 14.05 12.71
CA ASP A 96 -8.37 13.54 13.61
C ASP A 96 -7.69 12.27 13.05
N VAL A 97 -6.63 11.82 13.73
CA VAL A 97 -5.86 10.62 13.35
C VAL A 97 -6.78 9.41 13.29
N HIS A 98 -7.65 9.23 14.29
CA HIS A 98 -8.51 8.06 14.39
C HIS A 98 -9.45 7.94 13.19
N ARG A 99 -10.13 9.03 12.82
CA ARG A 99 -11.02 9.06 11.65
C ARG A 99 -10.24 8.83 10.35
N ARG A 100 -9.07 9.47 10.18
CA ARG A 100 -8.24 9.25 8.98
C ARG A 100 -7.78 7.81 8.83
N VAL A 101 -7.33 7.19 9.92
CA VAL A 101 -6.95 5.78 9.93
C VAL A 101 -8.16 4.90 9.61
N SER A 102 -9.31 5.16 10.24
CA SER A 102 -10.54 4.40 9.98
C SER A 102 -10.95 4.47 8.51
N ASP A 103 -10.96 5.68 7.93
CA ASP A 103 -11.30 5.89 6.52
C ASP A 103 -10.28 5.20 5.58
N ALA A 104 -9.00 5.19 5.95
CA ALA A 104 -7.97 4.47 5.20
C ALA A 104 -8.18 2.95 5.24
N LEU A 105 -8.51 2.40 6.40
CA LEU A 105 -8.84 0.98 6.55
C LEU A 105 -10.08 0.63 5.74
N ASP A 106 -11.13 1.45 5.76
CA ASP A 106 -12.36 1.22 5.00
C ASP A 106 -12.12 1.20 3.49
N ARG A 107 -11.16 1.98 2.98
CA ARG A 107 -10.75 1.93 1.56
C ARG A 107 -10.04 0.63 1.18
N VAL A 108 -9.31 0.00 2.10
CA VAL A 108 -8.60 -1.27 1.85
C VAL A 108 -9.42 -2.51 2.18
N ARG A 109 -10.49 -2.40 2.99
CA ARG A 109 -11.40 -3.51 3.32
C ARG A 109 -11.94 -4.27 2.09
N PRO A 110 -12.39 -3.63 0.99
CA PRO A 110 -12.83 -4.36 -0.20
C PRO A 110 -11.74 -5.26 -0.79
N TYR A 111 -10.50 -4.76 -0.81
CA TYR A 111 -9.33 -5.52 -1.27
C TYR A 111 -9.04 -6.69 -0.31
N LEU A 112 -9.04 -6.46 1.00
CA LEU A 112 -8.86 -7.53 2.01
C LEU A 112 -9.94 -8.61 1.91
N GLY A 113 -11.22 -8.19 1.83
CA GLY A 113 -12.36 -9.11 1.72
C GLY A 113 -12.30 -9.96 0.46
N SER A 114 -11.78 -9.39 -0.63
CA SER A 114 -11.58 -10.11 -1.89
C SER A 114 -10.51 -11.21 -1.84
N HIS A 115 -9.73 -11.26 -0.75
CA HIS A 115 -8.75 -12.30 -0.39
C HIS A 115 -9.16 -13.08 0.88
N GLY A 116 -10.44 -12.98 1.28
CA GLY A 116 -10.98 -13.68 2.45
C GLY A 116 -10.52 -13.11 3.80
N GLY A 117 -10.06 -11.86 3.81
CA GLY A 117 -9.52 -11.17 4.98
C GLY A 117 -10.32 -9.94 5.42
N ASP A 118 -10.00 -9.41 6.59
CA ASP A 118 -10.49 -8.11 7.07
C ASP A 118 -9.52 -7.54 8.12
N VAL A 119 -9.70 -6.28 8.52
CA VAL A 119 -8.85 -5.60 9.51
C VAL A 119 -9.68 -4.74 10.46
N ASP A 120 -9.35 -4.79 11.75
CA ASP A 120 -9.89 -3.89 12.77
C ASP A 120 -8.80 -2.96 13.29
N LEU A 121 -9.18 -1.70 13.53
CA LEU A 121 -8.42 -0.78 14.37
C LEU A 121 -8.73 -1.09 15.84
N LEU A 122 -7.73 -1.51 16.61
CA LEU A 122 -7.88 -1.78 18.03
C LEU A 122 -7.58 -0.56 18.88
N GLU A 123 -6.44 0.08 18.62
CA GLU A 123 -5.96 1.19 19.44
C GLU A 123 -5.11 2.15 18.61
N ILE A 124 -5.15 3.43 18.98
CA ILE A 124 -4.14 4.42 18.61
C ILE A 124 -3.58 4.97 19.91
N THR A 125 -2.27 4.88 20.08
CA THR A 125 -1.59 5.31 21.30
C THR A 125 -0.63 6.45 20.96
N ASP A 126 -0.80 7.59 21.61
CA ASP A 126 0.17 8.69 21.53
C ASP A 126 1.14 8.61 22.71
N GLY A 127 2.44 8.53 22.40
CA GLY A 127 3.49 8.40 23.41
C GLY A 127 4.74 9.24 23.12
N PRO A 128 5.71 9.26 24.04
CA PRO A 128 6.99 9.96 23.84
C PRO A 128 7.83 9.38 22.69
N GLU A 129 7.54 8.15 22.26
CA GLU A 129 8.17 7.48 21.10
C GLU A 129 7.40 7.71 19.78
N GLY A 130 6.32 8.49 19.81
CA GLY A 130 5.45 8.81 18.66
C GLY A 130 4.06 8.21 18.79
N THR A 131 3.30 8.26 17.68
CA THR A 131 1.94 7.72 17.58
C THR A 131 2.00 6.30 17.03
N GLY A 132 1.58 5.33 17.83
CA GLY A 132 1.47 3.93 17.44
C GLY A 132 0.04 3.54 17.11
N VAL A 133 -0.13 2.61 16.17
CA VAL A 133 -1.44 2.03 15.83
C VAL A 133 -1.41 0.51 16.00
N LEU A 134 -2.39 -0.01 16.72
CA LEU A 134 -2.61 -1.43 16.91
C LEU A 134 -3.75 -1.92 16.02
N LEU A 135 -3.46 -2.88 15.15
CA LEU A 135 -4.41 -3.47 14.21
C LEU A 135 -4.61 -4.96 14.46
N ALA A 136 -5.81 -5.46 14.16
CA ALA A 136 -6.12 -6.89 14.20
C ALA A 136 -6.64 -7.38 12.85
N PHE A 137 -5.87 -8.23 12.17
CA PHE A 137 -6.36 -8.90 10.97
C PHE A 137 -7.34 -10.03 11.32
N LYS A 138 -8.23 -10.32 10.38
CA LYS A 138 -9.23 -11.39 10.42
C LYS A 138 -9.17 -12.25 9.16
N GLY A 139 -9.76 -13.44 9.23
CA GLY A 139 -9.91 -14.36 8.10
C GLY A 139 -8.58 -14.95 7.60
N SER A 140 -8.50 -15.16 6.28
CA SER A 140 -7.38 -15.77 5.58
C SER A 140 -6.07 -14.98 5.67
N CYS A 141 -6.12 -13.71 6.10
CA CYS A 141 -4.94 -12.92 6.45
C CYS A 141 -4.08 -13.58 7.54
N LYS A 142 -4.63 -14.52 8.32
CA LYS A 142 -3.91 -15.24 9.40
C LYS A 142 -3.29 -16.57 8.96
N SER A 143 -3.78 -17.18 7.88
CA SER A 143 -3.54 -18.62 7.62
C SER A 143 -2.57 -18.92 6.48
N CYS A 144 -2.12 -17.91 5.72
CA CYS A 144 -1.18 -18.07 4.61
C CYS A 144 0.00 -17.09 4.76
N PRO A 145 1.24 -17.57 5.00
CA PRO A 145 2.40 -16.71 5.26
C PRO A 145 2.73 -15.71 4.13
N SER A 146 2.47 -16.05 2.87
CA SER A 146 2.76 -15.17 1.72
C SER A 146 1.66 -14.12 1.48
N SER A 147 0.40 -14.46 1.73
CA SER A 147 -0.74 -13.53 1.58
C SER A 147 -0.82 -12.54 2.75
N ALA A 148 -0.44 -12.98 3.95
CA ALA A 148 -0.42 -12.14 5.15
C ALA A 148 0.47 -10.90 4.98
N VAL A 149 1.71 -11.09 4.50
CA VAL A 149 2.68 -10.00 4.31
C VAL A 149 2.19 -8.97 3.28
N THR A 150 1.62 -9.43 2.17
CA THR A 150 1.12 -8.54 1.11
C THR A 150 -0.06 -7.68 1.58
N LEU A 151 -1.00 -8.30 2.28
CA LEU A 151 -2.17 -7.60 2.82
C LEU A 151 -1.79 -6.66 3.95
N GLU A 152 -0.82 -7.06 4.78
CA GLU A 152 -0.26 -6.23 5.84
C GLU A 152 0.42 -4.97 5.28
N LEU A 153 1.26 -5.11 4.26
CA LEU A 153 1.91 -3.97 3.59
C LEU A 153 0.88 -3.01 2.98
N ALA A 154 -0.16 -3.53 2.32
CA ALA A 154 -1.22 -2.70 1.74
C ALA A 154 -1.96 -1.87 2.81
N VAL A 155 -2.21 -2.47 3.98
CA VAL A 155 -2.81 -1.78 5.12
C VAL A 155 -1.84 -0.75 5.70
N GLN A 156 -0.57 -1.12 5.93
CA GLN A 156 0.44 -0.21 6.48
C GLN A 156 0.65 1.02 5.58
N ASP A 157 0.72 0.82 4.27
CA ASP A 157 0.85 1.90 3.28
C ASP A 157 -0.37 2.82 3.31
N ALA A 158 -1.59 2.26 3.35
CA ALA A 158 -2.81 3.05 3.42
C ALA A 158 -2.87 3.88 4.71
N VAL A 159 -2.50 3.29 5.85
CA VAL A 159 -2.45 3.96 7.14
C VAL A 159 -1.41 5.07 7.14
N ARG A 160 -0.18 4.82 6.67
CA ARG A 160 0.89 5.83 6.59
C ARG A 160 0.56 6.98 5.63
N ALA A 161 -0.12 6.68 4.53
CA ALA A 161 -0.54 7.71 3.58
C ALA A 161 -1.60 8.65 4.20
N ALA A 162 -2.56 8.09 4.94
CA ALA A 162 -3.61 8.88 5.59
C ALA A 162 -3.15 9.57 6.88
N ALA A 163 -2.20 8.96 7.59
CA ALA A 163 -1.69 9.45 8.86
C ALA A 163 -0.15 9.32 8.92
N PRO A 164 0.58 10.26 8.27
CA PRO A 164 2.04 10.26 8.22
C PRO A 164 2.71 10.48 9.58
N GLU A 165 1.98 10.93 10.59
CA GLU A 165 2.46 11.05 11.97
C GLU A 165 2.59 9.70 12.70
N ILE A 166 2.03 8.61 12.16
CA ILE A 166 2.12 7.28 12.76
C ILE A 166 3.54 6.75 12.60
N THR A 167 4.21 6.49 13.73
CA THR A 167 5.59 6.02 13.78
C THR A 167 5.70 4.51 13.82
N SER A 168 4.73 3.82 14.42
CA SER A 168 4.67 2.36 14.48
C SER A 168 3.28 1.83 14.14
N ILE A 169 3.24 0.68 13.47
CA ILE A 169 2.01 -0.07 13.21
C ILE A 169 2.28 -1.49 13.68
N ASP A 170 1.59 -1.88 14.75
CA ASP A 170 1.68 -3.20 15.32
C ASP A 170 0.45 -4.01 14.95
N VAL A 171 0.68 -5.27 14.58
CA VAL A 171 -0.37 -6.17 14.14
C VAL A 171 -0.47 -7.32 15.12
N VAL A 172 -1.62 -7.44 15.76
CA VAL A 172 -1.94 -8.62 16.56
C VAL A 172 -2.73 -9.60 15.71
N ALA A 173 -2.24 -10.84 15.63
CA ALA A 173 -3.10 -11.95 15.25
C ALA A 173 -4.16 -12.03 16.34
N ALA A 174 -5.40 -11.62 16.05
CA ALA A 174 -6.46 -11.67 17.08
C ALA A 174 -6.50 -13.11 17.61
N ALA A 175 -6.02 -13.31 18.83
CA ALA A 175 -6.03 -14.59 19.48
C ALA A 175 -7.50 -15.00 19.56
N VAL A 176 -7.77 -16.22 19.12
CA VAL A 176 -9.05 -16.86 19.42
C VAL A 176 -9.22 -16.78 20.93
N ASP A 177 -10.35 -16.26 21.39
CA ASP A 177 -10.72 -16.23 22.80
C ASP A 177 -10.55 -17.63 23.41
N THR A 178 -9.44 -17.85 24.09
CA THR A 178 -9.29 -18.92 25.07
C THR A 178 -8.23 -18.50 26.08
N ALA A 179 -8.67 -17.89 27.18
CA ALA A 179 -7.82 -17.68 28.36
C ALA A 179 -7.53 -19.03 29.07
N PRO A 180 -6.57 -19.09 30.01
CA PRO A 180 -5.13 -19.11 29.76
C PRO A 180 -4.48 -20.38 30.33
N SER A 181 -3.32 -20.77 29.80
CA SER A 181 -2.32 -21.48 30.63
C SER A 181 -0.92 -21.17 30.13
N ALA A 182 -0.16 -20.54 31.02
CA ALA A 182 1.25 -20.29 30.87
C ALA A 182 1.99 -21.59 30.48
N THR A 183 2.73 -21.57 29.37
CA THR A 183 3.93 -22.37 29.23
C THR A 183 4.92 -21.66 28.30
N VAL A 184 6.10 -21.42 28.85
CA VAL A 184 7.40 -21.06 28.25
C VAL A 184 7.44 -21.06 26.71
N ILE A 185 7.80 -19.91 26.13
CA ILE A 185 8.12 -19.77 24.70
C ILE A 185 9.44 -20.53 24.41
N PRO A 186 9.46 -21.48 23.45
CA PRO A 186 10.69 -22.16 23.05
C PRO A 186 11.73 -21.18 22.50
N ALA A 187 13.01 -21.41 22.80
CA ALA A 187 14.10 -20.54 22.37
C ALA A 187 14.20 -20.41 20.84
N GLU A 188 13.77 -21.43 20.09
CA GLU A 188 13.66 -21.37 18.63
C GLU A 188 12.65 -20.31 18.12
N SER A 189 11.54 -20.08 18.85
CA SER A 189 10.57 -19.04 18.50
C SER A 189 11.11 -17.63 18.76
N LEU A 190 11.97 -17.48 19.76
CA LEU A 190 12.62 -16.21 20.10
C LEU A 190 13.71 -15.86 19.08
N LEU A 191 14.40 -16.86 18.53
CA LEU A 191 15.36 -16.69 17.42
C LEU A 191 14.68 -16.39 16.08
N ALA A 192 13.50 -16.98 15.81
CA ALA A 192 12.70 -16.65 14.63
C ALA A 192 12.21 -15.19 14.64
N GLN A 193 11.85 -14.66 15.83
CA GLN A 193 11.45 -13.26 15.99
C GLN A 193 12.61 -12.29 15.75
N LEU A 194 13.83 -12.65 16.19
CA LEU A 194 15.03 -11.82 16.00
C LEU A 194 15.53 -11.79 14.54
N HIS A 195 15.25 -12.83 13.75
CA HIS A 195 15.60 -12.85 12.33
C HIS A 195 14.55 -12.17 11.43
N SER A 196 13.34 -11.92 11.94
CA SER A 196 12.24 -11.28 11.20
C SER A 196 12.36 -9.75 11.13
N ASN A 197 13.31 -9.14 11.85
CA ASN A 197 13.61 -7.70 11.76
C ASN A 197 14.46 -7.28 10.54
N GLY A 198 14.56 -8.14 9.53
CA GLY A 198 15.16 -7.80 8.23
C GLY A 198 14.16 -7.21 7.25
N HIS A 199 13.55 -6.07 7.55
CA HIS A 199 12.77 -5.30 6.56
C HIS A 199 13.70 -4.91 5.40
N ARG A 200 13.59 -5.59 4.26
CA ARG A 200 14.07 -5.05 2.98
C ARG A 200 12.97 -4.17 2.39
N PRO A 201 13.28 -2.94 1.94
CA PRO A 201 12.30 -2.16 1.18
C PRO A 201 11.94 -2.93 -0.10
N ALA A 202 10.66 -3.22 -0.28
CA ALA A 202 10.16 -3.75 -1.56
C ALA A 202 10.09 -2.58 -2.55
N ASN A 203 10.65 -2.76 -3.74
CA ASN A 203 10.60 -1.74 -4.79
C ASN A 203 9.36 -1.99 -5.67
N TRP A 204 8.57 -0.93 -5.88
CA TRP A 204 7.43 -0.96 -6.78
C TRP A 204 7.90 -0.81 -8.22
N HIS A 205 7.42 -1.68 -9.10
CA HIS A 205 7.77 -1.69 -10.51
C HIS A 205 6.50 -1.62 -11.37
N PRO A 206 6.39 -0.65 -12.29
CA PRO A 206 5.21 -0.51 -13.16
C PRO A 206 5.11 -1.69 -14.13
N LEU A 207 3.91 -2.25 -14.27
CA LEU A 207 3.53 -3.29 -15.24
C LEU A 207 2.25 -2.88 -16.00
N PRO A 208 2.33 -1.89 -16.90
CA PRO A 208 1.19 -1.50 -17.73
C PRO A 208 0.71 -2.66 -18.64
N GLU A 209 1.61 -3.56 -19.02
CA GLU A 209 1.32 -4.71 -19.89
C GLU A 209 0.34 -5.70 -19.24
N VAL A 210 0.38 -5.84 -17.91
CA VAL A 210 -0.53 -6.70 -17.16
C VAL A 210 -1.96 -6.16 -17.20
N ALA A 211 -2.12 -4.83 -17.30
CA ALA A 211 -3.45 -4.22 -17.45
C ALA A 211 -4.09 -4.53 -18.81
N ALA A 212 -3.32 -4.94 -19.83
CA ALA A 212 -3.83 -5.28 -21.16
C ALA A 212 -4.38 -6.72 -21.27
N LEU A 213 -4.14 -7.58 -20.28
CA LEU A 213 -4.63 -8.96 -20.25
C LEU A 213 -6.16 -9.01 -20.39
N GLN A 214 -6.67 -9.90 -21.23
CA GLN A 214 -8.11 -10.14 -21.32
C GLN A 214 -8.57 -11.10 -20.21
N PRO A 215 -9.85 -11.07 -19.81
CA PRO A 215 -10.40 -12.06 -18.88
C PRO A 215 -10.17 -13.49 -19.39
N GLY A 216 -9.57 -14.35 -18.56
CA GLY A 216 -9.19 -15.71 -18.91
C GLY A 216 -7.74 -15.87 -19.40
N GLU A 217 -7.00 -14.77 -19.62
CA GLU A 217 -5.61 -14.83 -20.07
C GLU A 217 -4.62 -14.99 -18.92
N VAL A 218 -3.50 -15.65 -19.23
CA VAL A 218 -2.32 -15.83 -18.38
C VAL A 218 -1.10 -15.46 -19.19
N ALA A 219 -0.21 -14.64 -18.64
CA ALA A 219 1.05 -14.30 -19.26
C ALA A 219 2.20 -14.27 -18.24
N GLY A 220 3.40 -14.60 -18.72
CA GLY A 220 4.63 -14.48 -17.95
C GLY A 220 5.31 -13.13 -18.21
N PHE A 221 5.89 -12.55 -17.17
CA PHE A 221 6.60 -11.28 -17.20
C PHE A 221 7.95 -11.42 -16.49
N SER A 222 8.94 -10.62 -16.91
CA SER A 222 10.22 -10.52 -16.23
C SER A 222 10.45 -9.08 -15.81
N VAL A 223 10.57 -8.85 -14.50
CA VAL A 223 10.67 -7.50 -13.93
C VAL A 223 11.78 -7.49 -12.89
N ALA A 224 12.77 -6.61 -13.08
CA ALA A 224 13.97 -6.53 -12.25
C ALA A 224 14.65 -7.91 -11.98
N GLY A 225 14.68 -8.78 -12.99
CA GLY A 225 15.26 -10.13 -12.89
C GLY A 225 14.38 -11.18 -12.20
N ASN A 226 13.18 -10.82 -11.75
CA ASN A 226 12.20 -11.75 -11.20
C ASN A 226 11.22 -12.21 -12.27
N ALA A 227 11.04 -13.53 -12.40
CA ALA A 227 10.01 -14.12 -13.25
C ALA A 227 8.69 -14.21 -12.49
N LEU A 228 7.63 -13.67 -13.08
CA LEU A 228 6.30 -13.66 -12.51
C LEU A 228 5.25 -14.04 -13.54
N LEU A 229 4.14 -14.57 -13.06
CA LEU A 229 2.98 -14.96 -13.84
C LEU A 229 1.83 -14.05 -13.44
N ALA A 230 1.21 -13.36 -14.39
CA ALA A 230 -0.02 -12.61 -14.14
C ALA A 230 -1.20 -13.22 -14.90
N CYS A 231 -2.37 -13.17 -14.29
CA CYS A 231 -3.59 -13.69 -14.88
C CYS A 231 -4.79 -12.81 -14.53
N ARG A 232 -5.80 -12.79 -15.40
CA ARG A 232 -7.02 -12.02 -15.18
C ARG A 232 -8.24 -12.92 -15.09
N VAL A 233 -8.95 -12.85 -13.96
CA VAL A 233 -10.25 -13.49 -13.76
C VAL A 233 -11.30 -12.39 -13.71
N SER A 234 -12.22 -12.39 -14.68
CA SER A 234 -13.20 -11.32 -14.82
C SER A 234 -12.51 -9.95 -14.93
N ASP A 235 -12.83 -9.00 -14.04
CA ASP A 235 -12.24 -7.66 -13.98
C ASP A 235 -11.00 -7.57 -13.06
N ARG A 236 -10.60 -8.66 -12.40
CA ARG A 236 -9.53 -8.68 -11.40
C ARG A 236 -8.25 -9.29 -11.96
N THR A 237 -7.13 -8.63 -11.72
CA THR A 237 -5.80 -9.14 -12.08
C THR A 237 -5.06 -9.65 -10.86
N PHE A 238 -4.38 -10.78 -11.03
CA PHE A 238 -3.57 -11.43 -10.01
C PHE A 238 -2.16 -11.62 -10.56
N ALA A 239 -1.16 -11.59 -9.69
CA ALA A 239 0.22 -11.93 -10.02
C ALA A 239 0.78 -12.92 -9.00
N TYR A 240 1.64 -13.81 -9.48
CA TYR A 240 2.35 -14.83 -8.71
C TYR A 240 3.79 -14.92 -9.16
N ARG A 241 4.67 -15.48 -8.32
CA ARG A 241 5.99 -15.93 -8.78
C ARG A 241 5.81 -17.02 -9.85
N ASP A 242 6.66 -17.02 -10.88
CA ASP A 242 6.66 -18.05 -11.92
C ASP A 242 7.28 -19.36 -11.41
N HIS A 243 6.57 -20.05 -10.53
CA HIS A 243 7.03 -21.28 -9.88
C HIS A 243 5.85 -22.15 -9.44
N CYS A 244 5.90 -23.45 -9.76
CA CYS A 244 4.90 -24.41 -9.33
C CYS A 244 5.31 -25.08 -8.00
N PRO A 245 4.54 -24.95 -6.92
CA PRO A 245 4.87 -25.52 -5.61
C PRO A 245 4.77 -27.06 -5.55
N VAL A 246 4.23 -27.71 -6.59
CA VAL A 246 4.04 -29.16 -6.65
C VAL A 246 5.18 -29.87 -7.36
N CYS A 247 5.68 -29.30 -8.46
CA CYS A 247 6.73 -29.93 -9.28
C CYS A 247 7.99 -29.09 -9.44
N ASP A 248 8.08 -27.94 -8.78
CA ASP A 248 9.24 -27.05 -8.76
C ASP A 248 9.64 -26.48 -10.13
N ASP A 249 8.74 -26.57 -11.12
CA ASP A 249 8.96 -26.13 -12.51
C ASP A 249 8.24 -24.78 -12.76
N SER A 250 8.60 -24.10 -13.84
CA SER A 250 7.98 -22.84 -14.26
C SER A 250 6.50 -23.04 -14.62
N LEU A 251 5.69 -22.03 -14.37
CA LEU A 251 4.29 -21.95 -14.78
C LEU A 251 4.12 -21.30 -16.16
N ALA A 252 5.22 -21.01 -16.87
CA ALA A 252 5.17 -20.54 -18.25
C ALA A 252 4.38 -21.53 -19.14
N GLY A 253 3.30 -21.04 -19.75
CA GLY A 253 2.37 -21.87 -20.52
C GLY A 253 1.22 -22.47 -19.69
N ALA A 254 1.05 -22.05 -18.43
CA ALA A 254 -0.13 -22.37 -17.64
C ALA A 254 -1.41 -21.87 -18.34
N THR A 255 -2.49 -22.59 -18.12
CA THR A 255 -3.81 -22.22 -18.66
C THR A 255 -4.76 -21.87 -17.52
N LEU A 256 -5.65 -20.91 -17.75
CA LEU A 256 -6.67 -20.51 -16.79
C LEU A 256 -8.05 -20.91 -17.30
N ARG A 257 -8.82 -21.58 -16.46
CA ARG A 257 -10.24 -21.85 -16.68
C ARG A 257 -11.01 -21.35 -15.48
N ASP A 258 -11.90 -20.39 -15.71
CA ASP A 258 -12.58 -19.65 -14.65
C ASP A 258 -11.58 -19.00 -13.68
N ALA A 259 -11.39 -19.58 -12.49
CA ALA A 259 -10.41 -19.17 -11.49
C ALA A 259 -9.29 -20.21 -11.25
N LEU A 260 -9.31 -21.33 -11.96
CA LEU A 260 -8.35 -22.41 -11.76
C LEU A 260 -7.22 -22.33 -12.78
N LEU A 261 -6.02 -22.05 -12.28
CA LEU A 261 -4.78 -22.05 -13.04
C LEU A 261 -4.18 -23.45 -13.01
N GLN A 262 -3.95 -24.02 -14.19
CA GLN A 262 -3.39 -25.36 -14.34
C GLN A 262 -1.91 -25.27 -14.73
N CYS A 263 -1.05 -25.90 -13.93
CA CYS A 263 0.37 -26.04 -14.25
C CYS A 263 0.55 -26.89 -15.54
N PRO A 264 1.36 -26.46 -16.51
CA PRO A 264 1.54 -27.19 -17.76
C PRO A 264 2.36 -28.48 -17.61
N ARG A 265 3.03 -28.66 -16.46
CA ARG A 265 3.98 -29.75 -16.21
C ARG A 265 3.38 -30.88 -15.38
N CYS A 266 2.90 -30.56 -14.19
CA CYS A 266 2.28 -31.54 -13.29
C CYS A 266 0.76 -31.60 -13.38
N HIS A 267 0.13 -30.66 -14.10
CA HIS A 267 -1.33 -30.53 -14.18
C HIS A 267 -2.01 -30.26 -12.84
N GLY A 268 -1.26 -29.82 -11.82
CA GLY A 268 -1.82 -29.28 -10.58
C GLY A 268 -2.67 -28.05 -10.87
N HIS A 269 -3.79 -27.93 -10.15
CA HIS A 269 -4.73 -26.82 -10.27
C HIS A 269 -4.62 -25.91 -9.05
N PHE A 270 -4.62 -24.60 -9.28
CA PHE A 270 -4.47 -23.59 -8.25
C PHE A 270 -5.59 -22.55 -8.41
N ASP A 271 -6.34 -22.30 -7.34
CA ASP A 271 -7.38 -21.27 -7.33
C ASP A 271 -6.75 -19.89 -7.16
N VAL A 272 -6.70 -19.11 -8.24
CA VAL A 272 -6.06 -17.79 -8.22
C VAL A 272 -6.84 -16.77 -7.40
N VAL A 273 -8.16 -16.90 -7.28
CA VAL A 273 -8.95 -15.97 -6.46
C VAL A 273 -8.66 -16.20 -4.98
N HIS A 274 -8.37 -17.45 -4.59
CA HIS A 274 -8.04 -17.84 -3.22
C HIS A 274 -6.52 -18.03 -3.01
N ALA A 275 -5.74 -17.02 -3.38
CA ALA A 275 -4.29 -16.97 -3.15
C ALA A 275 -3.52 -18.18 -3.70
N GLY A 276 -3.93 -18.68 -4.87
CA GLY A 276 -3.29 -19.80 -5.53
C GLY A 276 -3.41 -21.12 -4.76
N ALA A 277 -4.48 -21.31 -3.99
CA ALA A 277 -4.71 -22.54 -3.23
C ALA A 277 -4.77 -23.76 -4.14
N GLY A 278 -3.92 -24.74 -3.86
CA GLY A 278 -3.75 -25.95 -4.65
C GLY A 278 -3.92 -27.25 -3.85
N PRO A 279 -3.61 -28.40 -4.47
CA PRO A 279 -3.72 -29.71 -3.81
C PRO A 279 -2.77 -29.80 -2.61
N ASP A 280 -3.16 -30.63 -1.62
CA ASP A 280 -2.36 -30.95 -0.44
C ASP A 280 -1.86 -29.73 0.38
N GLY A 281 -2.59 -28.61 0.30
CA GLY A 281 -2.22 -27.37 0.99
C GLY A 281 -1.06 -26.61 0.34
N ALA A 282 -0.68 -26.95 -0.90
CA ALA A 282 0.26 -26.16 -1.68
C ALA A 282 -0.37 -24.83 -2.10
N HIS A 283 0.43 -23.77 -2.14
CA HIS A 283 -0.01 -22.44 -2.58
C HIS A 283 0.98 -21.83 -3.54
N LEU A 284 0.47 -21.16 -4.57
CA LEU A 284 1.30 -20.24 -5.36
C LEU A 284 1.76 -19.09 -4.45
N GLU A 285 2.89 -18.48 -4.80
CA GLU A 285 3.41 -17.30 -4.09
C GLU A 285 2.85 -16.03 -4.76
N PRO A 286 1.82 -15.36 -4.20
CA PRO A 286 1.24 -14.16 -4.78
C PRO A 286 2.22 -12.98 -4.69
N LEU A 287 2.16 -12.11 -5.69
CA LEU A 287 2.88 -10.85 -5.72
C LEU A 287 1.89 -9.67 -5.64
N PRO A 288 2.15 -8.65 -4.80
CA PRO A 288 1.25 -7.52 -4.63
C PRO A 288 1.05 -6.76 -5.95
N LEU A 289 -0.18 -6.55 -6.37
CA LEU A 289 -0.54 -5.66 -7.47
C LEU A 289 -1.38 -4.50 -6.94
N LEU A 290 -0.94 -3.27 -7.21
CA LEU A 290 -1.69 -2.06 -6.89
C LEU A 290 -1.68 -1.12 -8.08
N VAL A 291 -2.79 -0.41 -8.27
CA VAL A 291 -2.81 0.73 -9.18
C VAL A 291 -2.13 1.90 -8.47
N ARG A 292 -0.96 2.29 -8.96
CA ARG A 292 -0.24 3.50 -8.54
C ARG A 292 -0.16 4.41 -9.76
N ASP A 293 -0.54 5.67 -9.58
CA ASP A 293 -0.42 6.68 -10.64
C ASP A 293 -1.25 6.37 -11.89
N GLY A 294 -2.35 5.63 -11.73
CA GLY A 294 -3.19 5.18 -12.84
C GLY A 294 -2.64 3.97 -13.59
N GLU A 295 -1.47 3.46 -13.20
CA GLU A 295 -0.83 2.29 -13.79
C GLU A 295 -0.76 1.13 -12.80
N LEU A 296 -0.91 -0.09 -13.28
CA LEU A 296 -0.75 -1.27 -12.46
C LEU A 296 0.74 -1.45 -12.13
N ALA A 297 1.09 -1.64 -10.87
CA ALA A 297 2.45 -1.87 -10.41
C ALA A 297 2.52 -3.11 -9.53
N VAL A 298 3.65 -3.83 -9.60
CA VAL A 298 3.95 -4.98 -8.75
C VAL A 298 5.00 -4.60 -7.70
N ALA A 299 4.90 -5.12 -6.49
CA ALA A 299 5.98 -5.04 -5.52
C ALA A 299 6.87 -6.28 -5.60
N LEU A 300 8.18 -6.07 -5.74
CA LEU A 300 9.18 -7.13 -5.77
C LEU A 300 10.24 -6.89 -4.70
N PRO A 301 10.72 -7.95 -4.01
CA PRO A 301 11.89 -7.85 -3.15
C PRO A 301 13.14 -7.61 -4.01
N GLU A 302 14.07 -6.77 -3.54
CA GLU A 302 15.34 -6.56 -4.24
C GLU A 302 16.08 -7.89 -4.44
N ALA A 303 16.33 -8.23 -5.71
CA ALA A 303 17.22 -9.32 -6.06
C ALA A 303 18.61 -8.98 -5.50
N MET A 304 19.16 -9.85 -4.63
CA MET A 304 20.57 -9.74 -4.27
C MET A 304 21.38 -9.83 -5.56
N GLY A 305 22.24 -8.83 -5.78
CA GLY A 305 23.13 -8.82 -6.93
C GLY A 305 23.82 -10.17 -7.11
N ALA A 306 23.67 -10.75 -8.31
CA ALA A 306 24.55 -11.82 -8.72
C ALA A 306 25.97 -11.27 -8.77
N PRO A 307 26.99 -11.92 -8.16
CA PRO A 307 28.36 -11.57 -8.44
C PRO A 307 28.67 -11.86 -9.92
N ALA A 308 29.47 -10.99 -10.51
CA ALA A 308 29.97 -11.05 -11.88
C ALA A 308 30.74 -12.33 -12.20
#